data_AF-A0AAU2WAU1-F1
#
_entry.id   AF-A0AAU2WAU1-F1
#
_cell.length_a   1.000
_cell.length_b   1.000
_cell.length_c   1.000
_cell.angle_alpha   90.00
_cell.angle_beta   90.00
_cell.angle_gamma   90.00
#
_symmetry.space_group_name_H-M   'P 1'
#
loop_
_entity.id
_entity.type
_entity.pdbx_description
1 polymer ?
#
loop_
_entity_poly.entity_id
_entity_poly.type
_entity_poly.pdbx_seq_one_letter_code
_entity_poly.pdbx_strand_id
1 'polypeptide(L)'
;MISTQAWADAQELWAFQQMGHELQPCSVAIGLGSHDLGVADVTVDLYHRGLTPLIVFTGATSRTTREAMPKGEAQHYRERALELGVPADAILVEPQARNTGENIALSRALLEERGVSVESALLVSKPYEERRAYATACKIWPDVTWVSASARMTFAEYVDSIQDARLVIDMLVGAQQRLVVYPEQGFMICQEIPHTVMEAFERLRAEGFTSRLIPGRVA
;
A
#
# COMPACT_ATOMS: atom_id res chain seq x y z
N MET A 1 -23.75 9.24 -11.82
CA MET A 1 -23.82 9.52 -10.37
C MET A 1 -23.60 8.21 -9.64
N ILE A 2 -22.83 8.21 -8.55
CA ILE A 2 -22.62 7.03 -7.71
C ILE A 2 -23.87 6.86 -6.83
N SER A 3 -24.42 5.65 -6.77
CA SER A 3 -25.60 5.35 -5.95
C SER A 3 -25.25 5.39 -4.46
N THR A 4 -26.23 5.64 -3.59
CA THR A 4 -26.02 5.57 -2.14
C THR A 4 -25.56 4.18 -1.70
N GLN A 5 -26.05 3.12 -2.36
CA GLN A 5 -25.62 1.74 -2.09
C GLN A 5 -24.15 1.52 -2.49
N ALA A 6 -23.74 1.95 -3.70
CA ALA A 6 -22.35 1.84 -4.13
C ALA A 6 -21.40 2.62 -3.22
N TRP A 7 -21.84 3.78 -2.70
CA TRP A 7 -21.05 4.51 -1.72
C TRP A 7 -20.86 3.71 -0.42
N ALA A 8 -21.95 3.14 0.12
CA ALA A 8 -21.90 2.31 1.33
C ALA A 8 -21.04 1.04 1.14
N ASP A 9 -21.18 0.37 -0.01
CA ASP A 9 -20.39 -0.81 -0.36
C ASP A 9 -18.90 -0.47 -0.47
N ALA A 10 -18.56 0.68 -1.07
CA ALA A 10 -17.18 1.14 -1.16
C ALA A 10 -16.59 1.49 0.21
N GLN A 11 -17.39 2.06 1.12
CA GLN A 11 -16.98 2.28 2.51
C GLN A 11 -16.73 0.98 3.26
N GLU A 12 -17.55 -0.06 3.02
CA GLU A 12 -17.33 -1.40 3.59
C GLU A 12 -16.02 -2.01 3.08
N LEU A 13 -15.76 -1.95 1.77
CA LEU A 13 -14.47 -2.39 1.22
C LEU A 13 -13.31 -1.59 1.80
N TRP A 14 -13.42 -0.26 1.89
CA TRP A 14 -12.38 0.60 2.47
C TRP A 14 -12.04 0.21 3.90
N ALA A 15 -13.06 0.07 4.75
CA ALA A 15 -12.89 -0.34 6.15
C ALA A 15 -12.23 -1.71 6.25
N PHE A 16 -12.60 -2.65 5.37
CA PHE A 16 -11.97 -3.96 5.32
C PHE A 16 -10.50 -3.90 4.90
N GLN A 17 -10.08 -3.02 3.98
CA GLN A 17 -8.68 -2.93 3.55
C GLN A 17 -7.73 -2.47 4.67
N GLN A 18 -8.23 -1.69 5.62
CA GLN A 18 -7.46 -1.17 6.75
C GLN A 18 -7.15 -2.31 7.74
N MET A 19 -5.87 -2.48 8.10
CA MET A 19 -5.42 -3.53 9.00
C MET A 19 -5.63 -3.17 10.47
N GLY A 20 -5.58 -1.87 10.80
CA GLY A 20 -5.76 -1.39 12.17
C GLY A 20 -4.68 -1.89 13.14
N HIS A 21 -3.48 -2.22 12.66
CA HIS A 21 -2.39 -2.66 13.52
C HIS A 21 -1.99 -1.56 14.50
N GLU A 22 -1.72 -1.94 15.74
CA GLU A 22 -1.16 -1.03 16.74
C GLU A 22 0.28 -0.69 16.36
N LEU A 23 0.59 0.61 16.32
CA LEU A 23 1.93 1.09 15.99
C LEU A 23 2.89 0.78 17.13
N GLN A 24 4.04 0.23 16.78
CA GLN A 24 5.11 -0.11 17.71
C GLN A 24 6.48 0.13 17.06
N PRO A 25 7.54 0.34 17.85
CA PRO A 25 8.89 0.47 17.31
C PRO A 25 9.29 -0.74 16.45
N CYS A 26 9.88 -0.47 15.28
CA CYS A 26 10.33 -1.49 14.34
C CYS A 26 11.79 -1.24 13.93
N SER A 27 12.45 -2.28 13.39
CA SER A 27 13.83 -2.17 12.89
C SER A 27 13.94 -1.22 11.70
N VAL A 28 12.90 -1.14 10.86
CA VAL A 28 12.85 -0.32 9.64
C VAL A 28 11.41 0.08 9.31
N ALA A 29 11.20 1.18 8.59
CA ALA A 29 9.96 1.45 7.87
C ALA A 29 10.18 1.32 6.36
N ILE A 30 9.25 0.67 5.67
CA ILE A 30 9.27 0.47 4.22
C ILE A 30 8.07 1.21 3.62
N GLY A 31 8.33 2.34 2.96
CA GLY A 31 7.34 3.13 2.23
C GLY A 31 7.18 2.63 0.81
N LEU A 32 6.01 2.05 0.50
CA LEU A 32 5.70 1.49 -0.80
C LEU A 32 5.34 2.57 -1.82
N GLY A 33 6.15 2.67 -2.87
CA GLY A 33 5.96 3.58 -4.00
C GLY A 33 4.57 3.48 -4.59
N SER A 34 3.99 4.65 -4.84
CA SER A 34 2.70 4.80 -5.49
C SER A 34 2.52 6.22 -6.05
N HIS A 35 1.33 6.54 -6.55
CA HIS A 35 0.97 7.91 -6.93
C HIS A 35 0.68 8.82 -5.73
N ASP A 36 0.49 8.25 -4.55
CA ASP A 36 0.05 8.97 -3.36
C ASP A 36 1.27 9.41 -2.54
N LEU A 37 1.55 10.71 -2.50
CA LEU A 37 2.67 11.24 -1.71
C LEU A 37 2.45 11.08 -0.19
N GLY A 38 1.20 10.83 0.24
CA GLY A 38 0.86 10.58 1.64
C GLY A 38 1.60 9.38 2.25
N VAL A 39 2.04 8.42 1.44
CA VAL A 39 2.90 7.32 1.91
C VAL A 39 4.23 7.85 2.46
N ALA A 40 4.86 8.80 1.76
CA ALA A 40 6.10 9.42 2.21
C ALA A 40 5.88 10.21 3.50
N ASP A 41 4.82 11.03 3.55
CA ASP A 41 4.50 11.88 4.69
C ASP A 41 4.24 11.06 5.96
N VAL A 42 3.49 9.95 5.86
CA VAL A 42 3.26 9.03 6.97
C VAL A 42 4.55 8.33 7.40
N THR A 43 5.36 7.88 6.44
CA THR A 43 6.63 7.22 6.76
C THR A 43 7.56 8.15 7.55
N VAL A 44 7.59 9.43 7.17
CA VAL A 44 8.36 10.48 7.85
C VAL A 44 7.80 10.80 9.24
N ASP A 45 6.48 10.90 9.41
CA ASP A 45 5.85 11.06 10.73
C ASP A 45 6.26 9.93 11.69
N LEU A 46 6.20 8.68 11.23
CA LEU A 46 6.55 7.52 12.04
C LEU A 46 8.03 7.52 12.42
N TYR A 47 8.93 7.97 11.53
CA TYR A 47 10.34 8.18 11.85
C TYR A 47 10.53 9.26 12.92
N HIS A 48 9.92 10.44 12.76
CA HIS A 48 10.05 11.54 13.72
C HIS A 48 9.47 11.21 15.10
N ARG A 49 8.48 10.31 15.16
CA ARG A 49 7.94 9.74 16.39
C ARG A 49 8.86 8.69 17.04
N GLY A 50 10.00 8.38 16.43
CA GLY A 50 10.98 7.42 16.93
C GLY A 50 10.56 5.96 16.78
N LEU A 51 9.59 5.65 15.90
CA LEU A 51 9.11 4.28 15.70
C LEU A 51 10.01 3.46 14.76
N THR A 52 10.94 4.11 14.06
CA THR A 52 11.93 3.43 13.25
C THR A 52 13.22 4.25 13.21
N PRO A 53 14.41 3.61 13.24
CA PRO A 53 15.68 4.30 13.03
C PRO A 53 16.05 4.47 11.55
N LEU A 54 15.39 3.73 10.64
CA LEU A 54 15.74 3.64 9.22
C LEU A 54 14.48 3.63 8.34
N ILE A 55 14.57 4.28 7.18
CA ILE A 55 13.51 4.29 6.17
C ILE A 55 14.05 3.65 4.89
N VAL A 56 13.26 2.78 4.27
CA VAL A 56 13.42 2.36 2.87
C VAL A 56 12.24 2.89 2.08
N PHE A 57 12.52 3.67 1.03
CA PHE A 57 11.53 3.93 -0.01
C PHE A 57 11.79 3.01 -1.20
N THR A 58 10.75 2.38 -1.71
CA THR A 58 10.84 1.39 -2.80
C THR A 58 9.82 1.68 -3.89
N GLY A 59 10.21 1.58 -5.16
CA GLY A 59 9.30 1.82 -6.29
C GLY A 59 9.93 2.59 -7.45
N ALA A 60 9.77 2.02 -8.63
CA ALA A 60 10.07 2.62 -9.92
C ALA A 60 8.94 3.54 -10.39
N THR A 61 9.13 4.15 -11.56
CA THR A 61 8.07 4.91 -12.22
C THR A 61 7.00 3.97 -12.82
N SER A 62 5.72 4.29 -12.59
CA SER A 62 4.58 3.63 -13.23
C SER A 62 3.96 4.52 -14.31
N ARG A 63 3.04 3.96 -15.12
CA ARG A 63 2.29 4.75 -16.12
C ARG A 63 1.55 5.92 -15.47
N THR A 64 1.07 5.76 -14.24
CA THR A 64 0.32 6.77 -13.50
C THR A 64 1.21 7.81 -12.82
N THR A 65 2.50 7.54 -12.62
CA THR A 65 3.41 8.43 -11.90
C THR A 65 4.49 9.04 -12.80
N ARG A 66 4.59 8.64 -14.07
CA ARG A 66 5.63 9.12 -15.00
C ARG A 66 5.73 10.64 -15.12
N GLU A 67 4.60 11.34 -15.13
CA GLU A 67 4.58 12.79 -15.28
C GLU A 67 4.91 13.51 -13.97
N ALA A 68 4.31 13.06 -12.86
CA ALA A 68 4.49 13.68 -11.54
C ALA A 68 5.80 13.29 -10.84
N MET A 69 6.30 12.07 -11.08
CA MET A 69 7.47 11.47 -10.43
C MET A 69 8.44 10.89 -11.48
N PRO A 70 9.04 11.73 -12.35
CA PRO A 70 9.84 11.28 -13.49
C PRO A 70 11.13 10.55 -13.09
N LYS A 71 11.61 10.76 -11.86
CA LYS A 71 12.80 10.08 -11.30
C LYS A 71 12.48 8.73 -10.64
N GLY A 72 11.22 8.35 -10.56
CA GLY A 72 10.75 7.17 -9.83
C GLY A 72 10.09 7.52 -8.50
N GLU A 73 9.13 6.68 -8.09
CA GLU A 73 8.31 6.89 -6.90
C GLU A 73 9.20 6.95 -5.63
N ALA A 74 10.16 6.03 -5.49
CA ALA A 74 11.06 5.99 -4.34
C ALA A 74 12.00 7.20 -4.23
N GLN A 75 12.50 7.71 -5.37
CA GLN A 75 13.36 8.89 -5.38
C GLN A 75 12.59 10.15 -4.99
N HIS A 76 11.35 10.27 -5.48
CA HIS A 76 10.50 11.40 -5.13
C HIS A 76 10.11 11.37 -3.64
N TYR A 77 9.83 10.19 -3.08
CA TYR A 77 9.59 10.04 -1.64
C TYR A 77 10.84 10.39 -0.81
N ARG A 78 12.05 10.04 -1.27
CA ARG A 78 13.29 10.48 -0.63
C ARG A 78 13.42 12.00 -0.64
N GLU A 79 13.19 12.66 -1.77
CA GLU A 79 13.22 14.13 -1.86
C GLU A 79 12.27 14.76 -0.82
N ARG A 80 11.03 14.25 -0.76
CA ARG A 80 10.04 14.67 0.23
C ARG A 80 10.50 14.45 1.67
N ALA A 81 11.09 13.31 2.00
CA ALA A 81 11.57 13.03 3.34
C ALA A 81 12.73 13.95 3.77
N LEU A 82 13.63 14.29 2.84
CA LEU A 82 14.70 15.26 3.09
C LEU A 82 14.14 16.66 3.35
N GLU A 83 13.13 17.09 2.58
CA GLU A 83 12.44 18.37 2.79
C GLU A 83 11.77 18.45 4.18
N LEU A 84 11.25 17.33 4.66
CA LEU A 84 10.63 17.19 5.98
C LEU A 84 11.65 16.92 7.11
N GLY A 85 12.94 17.06 6.84
CA GLY A 85 14.00 17.06 7.85
C GLY A 85 14.49 15.68 8.28
N VAL A 86 14.20 14.61 7.53
CA VAL A 86 14.83 13.31 7.77
C VAL A 86 16.29 13.35 7.28
N PRO A 87 17.27 12.94 8.10
CA PRO A 87 18.66 12.84 7.68
C PRO A 87 18.86 11.89 6.48
N ALA A 88 19.76 12.26 5.56
CA ALA A 88 19.99 11.48 4.33
C ALA A 88 20.55 10.07 4.58
N ASP A 89 21.28 9.87 5.68
CA ASP A 89 21.83 8.57 6.12
C ASP A 89 20.80 7.66 6.77
N ALA A 90 19.64 8.20 7.19
CA ALA A 90 18.50 7.42 7.66
C ALA A 90 17.56 6.95 6.54
N ILE A 91 17.88 7.23 5.27
CA ILE A 91 17.03 6.89 4.11
C ILE A 91 17.80 6.02 3.12
N LEU A 92 17.24 4.85 2.82
CA LEU A 92 17.65 4.00 1.70
C LEU A 92 16.60 4.08 0.59
N VAL A 93 17.05 3.92 -0.66
CA VAL A 93 16.19 3.98 -1.85
C VAL A 93 16.39 2.75 -2.71
N GLU A 94 15.28 2.08 -3.00
CA GLU A 94 15.15 0.98 -3.94
C GLU A 94 14.32 1.47 -5.15
N PRO A 95 14.92 1.76 -6.32
CA PRO A 95 14.22 2.45 -7.40
C PRO A 95 13.64 1.54 -8.50
N GLN A 96 13.69 0.22 -8.35
CA GLN A 96 13.44 -0.73 -9.44
C GLN A 96 12.08 -1.44 -9.34
N ALA A 97 11.51 -1.58 -8.14
CA ALA A 97 10.28 -2.33 -7.96
C ALA A 97 9.08 -1.76 -8.73
N ARG A 98 8.27 -2.63 -9.35
CA ARG A 98 7.12 -2.27 -10.19
C ARG A 98 5.79 -2.77 -9.65
N ASN A 99 5.81 -3.54 -8.58
CA ASN A 99 4.65 -4.09 -7.92
C ASN A 99 4.98 -4.35 -6.45
N THR A 100 3.95 -4.61 -5.65
CA THR A 100 4.13 -4.81 -4.20
C THR A 100 5.02 -6.00 -3.85
N GLY A 101 5.02 -7.07 -4.66
CA GLY A 101 5.91 -8.21 -4.40
C GLY A 101 7.38 -7.83 -4.59
N GLU A 102 7.68 -7.15 -5.70
CA GLU A 102 9.01 -6.59 -5.96
C GLU A 102 9.42 -5.56 -4.91
N ASN A 103 8.49 -4.71 -4.44
CA ASN A 103 8.79 -3.74 -3.40
C ASN A 103 9.36 -4.43 -2.15
N ILE A 104 8.73 -5.53 -1.70
CA ILE A 104 9.19 -6.29 -0.53
C ILE A 104 10.50 -7.01 -0.82
N ALA A 105 10.58 -7.74 -1.94
CA ALA A 105 11.75 -8.54 -2.29
C ALA A 105 13.02 -7.69 -2.46
N LEU A 106 12.90 -6.56 -3.16
CA LEU A 106 14.04 -5.67 -3.43
C LEU A 106 14.41 -4.83 -2.20
N SER A 107 13.43 -4.43 -1.37
CA SER A 107 13.73 -3.80 -0.08
C SER A 107 14.50 -4.74 0.85
N ARG A 108 14.08 -6.01 0.92
CA ARG A 108 14.79 -7.05 1.66
C ARG A 108 16.23 -7.19 1.18
N ALA A 109 16.43 -7.35 -0.13
CA ALA A 109 17.77 -7.49 -0.71
C ALA A 109 18.66 -6.27 -0.42
N LEU A 110 18.11 -5.06 -0.50
CA LEU A 110 18.83 -3.83 -0.18
C LEU A 110 19.23 -3.76 1.30
N LEU A 111 18.36 -4.19 2.22
CA LEU A 111 18.65 -4.22 3.65
C LEU A 111 19.72 -5.27 3.99
N GLU A 112 19.66 -6.44 3.36
CA GLU A 112 20.68 -7.50 3.48
C GLU A 112 22.04 -7.03 2.95
N GLU A 113 22.09 -6.36 1.79
CA GLU A 113 23.32 -5.77 1.22
C GLU A 113 23.96 -4.74 2.17
N ARG A 114 23.13 -3.98 2.89
CA ARG A 114 23.57 -2.98 3.87
C ARG A 114 23.87 -3.57 5.25
N GLY A 115 23.72 -4.89 5.44
CA GLY A 115 23.96 -5.57 6.70
C GLY A 115 22.99 -5.15 7.81
N VAL A 116 21.78 -4.70 7.44
CA VAL A 116 20.75 -4.30 8.40
C VAL A 116 19.98 -5.54 8.86
N SER A 117 20.03 -5.85 10.16
CA SER A 117 19.20 -6.89 10.75
C SER A 117 17.78 -6.39 10.93
N VAL A 118 16.79 -7.16 10.44
CA VAL A 118 15.37 -6.78 10.48
C VAL A 118 14.59 -7.90 11.15
N GLU A 119 14.03 -7.59 12.33
CA GLU A 119 13.13 -8.48 13.06
C GLU A 119 11.67 -8.02 12.91
N SER A 120 11.47 -6.71 12.75
CA SER A 120 10.17 -6.08 12.56
C SER A 120 10.24 -4.92 11.58
N ALA A 121 9.16 -4.70 10.83
CA ALA A 121 9.09 -3.63 9.85
C ALA A 121 7.70 -2.95 9.84
N LEU A 122 7.72 -1.62 9.82
CA LEU A 122 6.56 -0.80 9.50
C LEU A 122 6.36 -0.83 7.98
N LEU A 123 5.22 -1.33 7.52
CA LEU A 123 4.86 -1.39 6.11
C LEU A 123 3.89 -0.25 5.79
N VAL A 124 4.40 0.80 5.17
CA VAL A 124 3.62 2.00 4.87
C VAL A 124 3.13 1.96 3.42
N SER A 125 1.81 2.00 3.23
CA SER A 125 1.18 1.90 1.92
C SER A 125 0.01 2.87 1.77
N LYS A 126 -0.65 2.90 0.60
CA LYS A 126 -1.91 3.62 0.46
C LYS A 126 -2.98 2.97 1.35
N PRO A 127 -3.94 3.74 1.89
CA PRO A 127 -4.91 3.19 2.84
C PRO A 127 -5.68 1.97 2.32
N TYR A 128 -6.13 1.98 1.07
CA TYR A 128 -6.87 0.84 0.50
C TYR A 128 -5.99 -0.35 0.07
N GLU A 129 -4.69 -0.35 0.35
CA GLU A 129 -3.77 -1.44 0.01
C GLU A 129 -3.11 -2.10 1.20
N GLU A 130 -3.35 -1.66 2.44
CA GLU A 130 -2.68 -2.20 3.64
C GLU A 130 -2.77 -3.73 3.71
N ARG A 131 -3.99 -4.29 3.61
CA ARG A 131 -4.20 -5.74 3.70
C ARG A 131 -3.49 -6.53 2.61
N ARG A 132 -3.50 -6.02 1.39
CA ARG A 132 -2.81 -6.65 0.25
C ARG A 132 -1.29 -6.57 0.42
N ALA A 133 -0.79 -5.42 0.86
CA ALA A 133 0.63 -5.22 1.12
C ALA A 133 1.13 -6.13 2.24
N TYR A 134 0.40 -6.18 3.35
CA TYR A 134 0.66 -7.07 4.48
C TYR A 134 0.73 -8.54 4.05
N ALA A 135 -0.32 -9.02 3.37
CA ALA A 135 -0.38 -10.43 2.95
C ALA A 135 0.76 -10.79 1.99
N THR A 136 1.16 -9.85 1.12
CA THR A 136 2.29 -10.03 0.20
C THR A 136 3.60 -10.08 0.98
N ALA A 137 3.78 -9.18 1.96
CA ALA A 137 4.99 -9.09 2.77
C ALA A 137 5.20 -10.35 3.60
N CYS A 138 4.16 -10.84 4.29
CA CYS A 138 4.21 -12.10 5.04
C CYS A 138 4.53 -13.31 4.16
N LYS A 139 4.15 -13.30 2.87
CA LYS A 139 4.45 -14.39 1.94
C LYS A 139 5.92 -14.39 1.51
N ILE A 140 6.46 -13.21 1.20
CA ILE A 140 7.81 -13.05 0.62
C ILE A 140 8.88 -13.03 1.71
N TRP A 141 8.57 -12.46 2.87
CA TRP A 141 9.49 -12.31 3.99
C TRP A 141 8.79 -12.72 5.30
N PRO A 142 8.60 -14.05 5.50
CA PRO A 142 7.82 -14.59 6.61
C PRO A 142 8.50 -14.44 7.99
N ASP A 143 9.82 -14.26 8.01
CA ASP A 143 10.60 -14.18 9.25
C ASP A 143 10.53 -12.79 9.94
N VAL A 144 9.86 -11.82 9.32
CA VAL A 144 9.70 -10.45 9.84
C VAL A 144 8.31 -10.25 10.44
N THR A 145 8.26 -9.57 11.58
CA THR A 145 7.02 -9.10 12.17
C THR A 145 6.57 -7.82 11.47
N TRP A 146 5.44 -7.88 10.77
CA TRP A 146 4.92 -6.78 9.95
C TRP A 146 3.86 -5.94 10.67
N VAL A 147 4.04 -4.62 10.69
CA VAL A 147 3.08 -3.65 11.23
C VAL A 147 2.62 -2.74 10.09
N SER A 148 1.36 -2.83 9.68
CA SER A 148 0.83 -2.03 8.58
C SER A 148 0.48 -0.62 9.04
N ALA A 149 0.75 0.36 8.21
CA ALA A 149 0.36 1.74 8.42
C ALA A 149 0.00 2.45 7.11
N SER A 150 -0.84 3.46 7.19
CA SER A 150 -1.16 4.38 6.10
C SER A 150 -1.65 5.72 6.66
N ALA A 151 -2.02 6.64 5.77
CA ALA A 151 -2.58 7.92 6.17
C ALA A 151 -3.93 7.70 6.87
N ARG A 152 -4.11 8.31 8.05
CA ARG A 152 -5.36 8.24 8.80
C ARG A 152 -6.40 9.15 8.16
N MET A 153 -7.22 8.57 7.29
CA MET A 153 -8.32 9.28 6.64
C MET A 153 -9.48 8.36 6.32
N THR A 154 -10.64 8.97 6.19
CA THR A 154 -11.88 8.32 5.78
C THR A 154 -11.89 8.10 4.26
N PHE A 155 -12.76 7.19 3.82
CA PHE A 155 -13.03 7.00 2.39
C PHE A 155 -13.45 8.30 1.69
N ALA A 156 -14.28 9.13 2.34
CA ALA A 156 -14.74 10.39 1.79
C ALA A 156 -13.59 11.37 1.57
N GLU A 157 -12.72 11.53 2.58
CA GLU A 157 -11.53 12.38 2.47
C GLU A 157 -10.56 11.90 1.38
N TYR A 158 -10.42 10.59 1.20
CA TYR A 158 -9.60 10.04 0.10
C TYR A 158 -10.22 10.31 -1.27
N VAL A 159 -11.54 10.19 -1.39
CA VAL A 159 -12.26 10.56 -2.62
C VAL A 159 -12.07 12.05 -2.93
N ASP A 160 -12.17 12.90 -1.91
CA ASP A 160 -11.96 14.34 -2.05
C ASP A 160 -10.51 14.68 -2.38
N SER A 161 -9.51 13.92 -1.93
CA SER A 161 -8.11 14.19 -2.32
C SER A 161 -7.83 13.82 -3.79
N ILE A 162 -8.46 12.77 -4.31
CA ILE A 162 -8.30 12.31 -5.69
C ILE A 162 -9.20 13.07 -6.68
N GLN A 163 -10.30 13.68 -6.21
CA GLN A 163 -11.29 14.40 -7.02
C GLN A 163 -11.96 13.52 -8.11
N ASP A 164 -11.90 12.19 -7.97
CA ASP A 164 -12.55 11.22 -8.85
C ASP A 164 -13.06 10.01 -8.05
N ALA A 165 -14.29 10.12 -7.57
CA ALA A 165 -14.94 9.07 -6.79
C ALA A 165 -15.08 7.75 -7.56
N ARG A 166 -15.32 7.78 -8.89
CA ARG A 166 -15.46 6.57 -9.70
C ARG A 166 -14.14 5.82 -9.75
N LEU A 167 -13.05 6.54 -9.98
CA LEU A 167 -11.70 5.99 -10.02
C LEU A 167 -11.29 5.37 -8.68
N VAL A 168 -11.59 6.02 -7.55
CA VAL A 168 -11.26 5.48 -6.23
C VAL A 168 -12.03 4.18 -5.96
N ILE A 169 -13.32 4.12 -6.30
CA ILE A 169 -14.10 2.88 -6.15
C ILE A 169 -13.55 1.78 -7.07
N ASP A 170 -13.19 2.11 -8.32
CA ASP A 170 -12.53 1.16 -9.22
C ASP A 170 -11.23 0.63 -8.60
N MET A 171 -10.40 1.49 -8.00
CA MET A 171 -9.16 1.08 -7.31
C MET A 171 -9.43 0.15 -6.13
N LEU A 172 -10.43 0.44 -5.30
CA LEU A 172 -10.87 -0.41 -4.18
C LEU A 172 -11.33 -1.78 -4.65
N VAL A 173 -12.19 -1.82 -5.67
CA VAL A 173 -12.68 -3.06 -6.28
C VAL A 173 -11.52 -3.88 -6.85
N GLY A 174 -10.57 -3.22 -7.53
CA GLY A 174 -9.35 -3.87 -8.00
C GLY A 174 -8.47 -4.41 -6.88
N ALA A 175 -8.32 -3.69 -5.76
CA ALA A 175 -7.57 -4.15 -4.60
C ALA A 175 -8.24 -5.36 -3.95
N GLN A 176 -9.56 -5.33 -3.81
CA GLN A 176 -10.36 -6.42 -3.26
C GLN A 176 -10.29 -7.70 -4.09
N GLN A 177 -10.42 -7.62 -5.42
CA GLN A 177 -10.30 -8.80 -6.29
C GLN A 177 -8.94 -9.51 -6.10
N ARG A 178 -7.86 -8.74 -5.91
CA ARG A 178 -6.53 -9.30 -5.71
C ARG A 178 -6.43 -10.08 -4.40
N LEU A 179 -7.15 -9.68 -3.34
CA LEU A 179 -7.25 -10.44 -2.10
C LEU A 179 -7.80 -11.85 -2.29
N VAL A 180 -8.68 -12.04 -3.28
CA VAL A 180 -9.24 -13.35 -3.62
C VAL A 180 -8.31 -14.15 -4.54
N VAL A 181 -7.78 -13.50 -5.57
CA VAL A 181 -7.13 -14.19 -6.72
C VAL A 181 -5.64 -14.45 -6.52
N TYR A 182 -4.92 -13.57 -5.82
CA TYR A 182 -3.46 -13.68 -5.69
C TYR A 182 -2.96 -14.79 -4.76
N PRO A 183 -3.67 -15.22 -3.70
CA PRO A 183 -3.21 -16.33 -2.87
C PRO A 183 -3.09 -17.65 -3.65
N GLU A 184 -4.03 -17.93 -4.55
CA GLU A 184 -4.00 -19.12 -5.43
C GLU A 184 -2.81 -19.12 -6.40
N GLN A 185 -2.30 -17.93 -6.74
CA GLN A 185 -1.11 -17.77 -7.59
C GLN A 185 0.19 -17.77 -6.78
N GLY A 186 0.11 -17.90 -5.46
CA GLY A 186 1.27 -17.91 -4.56
C GLY A 186 1.91 -16.54 -4.35
N PHE A 187 1.25 -15.44 -4.72
CA PHE A 187 1.81 -14.09 -4.56
C PHE A 187 1.66 -13.53 -3.14
N MET A 188 0.69 -14.01 -2.37
CA MET A 188 0.47 -13.59 -1.00
C MET A 188 -0.19 -14.68 -0.15
N ILE A 189 -0.23 -14.52 1.17
CA ILE A 189 -0.99 -15.42 2.04
C ILE A 189 -2.50 -15.21 1.86
N CYS A 190 -3.30 -16.23 2.18
CA CYS A 190 -4.76 -16.08 2.21
C CYS A 190 -5.19 -15.07 3.27
N GLN A 191 -6.27 -14.35 3.01
CA GLN A 191 -6.94 -13.48 3.97
C GLN A 191 -8.36 -13.99 4.15
N GLU A 192 -8.85 -14.02 5.40
CA GLU A 192 -10.25 -14.32 5.65
C GLU A 192 -11.08 -13.10 5.27
N ILE A 193 -11.93 -13.25 4.25
CA ILE A 193 -12.77 -12.17 3.74
C ILE A 193 -14.21 -12.43 4.20
N PRO A 194 -14.80 -11.53 5.00
CA PRO A 194 -16.19 -11.66 5.41
C PRO A 194 -17.14 -11.73 4.21
N HIS A 195 -18.22 -12.51 4.36
CA HIS A 195 -19.24 -12.65 3.31
C HIS A 195 -19.82 -11.29 2.87
N THR A 196 -20.07 -10.38 3.82
CA THR A 196 -20.64 -9.06 3.54
C THR A 196 -19.72 -8.21 2.66
N VAL A 197 -18.41 -8.28 2.89
CA VAL A 197 -17.37 -7.62 2.06
C VAL A 197 -17.37 -8.21 0.65
N MET A 198 -17.51 -9.53 0.51
CA MET A 198 -17.61 -10.17 -0.81
C MET A 198 -18.91 -9.78 -1.54
N GLU A 199 -20.03 -9.69 -0.84
CA GLU A 199 -21.29 -9.22 -1.44
C GLU A 199 -21.20 -7.76 -1.88
N ALA A 200 -20.59 -6.88 -1.08
CA ALA A 200 -20.34 -5.48 -1.43
C ALA A 200 -19.44 -5.37 -2.68
N PHE A 201 -18.37 -6.18 -2.74
CA PHE A 201 -17.52 -6.27 -3.92
C PHE A 201 -18.30 -6.69 -5.18
N GLU A 202 -19.14 -7.73 -5.08
CA GLU A 202 -19.93 -8.21 -6.21
C GLU A 202 -20.98 -7.19 -6.69
N ARG A 203 -21.63 -6.47 -5.76
CA ARG A 203 -22.55 -5.37 -6.12
C ARG A 203 -21.83 -4.25 -6.87
N LEU A 204 -20.68 -3.80 -6.39
CA LEU A 204 -19.87 -2.78 -7.06
C LEU A 204 -19.42 -3.25 -8.44
N ARG A 205 -18.98 -4.51 -8.56
CA ARG A 205 -18.61 -5.10 -9.85
C ARG A 205 -19.78 -5.11 -10.83
N ALA A 206 -20.98 -5.49 -10.37
CA ALA A 206 -22.20 -5.51 -11.18
C ALA A 206 -22.66 -4.09 -11.61
N GLU A 207 -22.41 -3.07 -10.78
CA GLU A 207 -22.60 -1.64 -11.14
C GLU A 207 -21.51 -1.09 -12.09
N GLY A 208 -20.58 -1.95 -12.53
CA GLY A 208 -19.62 -1.66 -13.58
C GLY A 208 -18.30 -1.04 -13.11
N PHE A 209 -18.04 -0.99 -11.81
CA PHE A 209 -16.76 -0.52 -11.24
C PHE A 209 -15.64 -1.55 -11.50
N THR A 210 -15.18 -1.63 -12.75
CA THR A 210 -14.37 -2.75 -13.26
C THR A 210 -13.03 -2.33 -13.87
N SER A 211 -12.72 -1.03 -13.94
CA SER A 211 -11.56 -0.54 -14.73
C SER A 211 -10.19 -0.96 -14.20
N ARG A 212 -10.13 -1.44 -12.95
CA ARG A 212 -8.91 -1.93 -12.27
C ARG A 212 -8.92 -3.43 -11.96
N LEU A 213 -9.95 -4.15 -12.40
CA LEU A 213 -10.00 -5.60 -12.30
C LEU A 213 -8.96 -6.24 -13.23
N ILE A 214 -8.50 -7.41 -12.84
CA ILE A 214 -7.69 -8.30 -13.67
C ILE A 214 -8.64 -8.97 -14.68
N PRO A 215 -8.44 -8.76 -16.00
CA PRO A 215 -9.29 -9.35 -17.02
C PRO A 215 -9.31 -10.88 -16.94
N GLY A 216 -10.48 -11.48 -17.17
CA GLY A 216 -10.63 -12.93 -17.30
C GLY A 216 -10.51 -13.73 -16.00
N ARG A 217 -10.44 -13.08 -14.83
CA ARG A 217 -10.48 -13.75 -13.52
C ARG A 217 -11.67 -13.24 -12.72
N VAL A 218 -12.53 -14.15 -12.30
CA VAL A 218 -13.63 -13.86 -11.37
C VAL A 218 -13.16 -14.26 -9.97
N ALA A 219 -13.63 -13.53 -8.96
CA ALA A 219 -13.47 -13.91 -7.56
C ALA A 219 -14.24 -15.20 -7.25
#